data_AF-T0YM90-F1
#
_entry.id   AF-T0YM90-F1
#
_cell.length_a   1.000
_cell.length_b   1.000
_cell.length_c   1.000
_cell.angle_alpha   90.00
_cell.angle_beta   90.00
_cell.angle_gamma   90.00
#
_symmetry.space_group_name_H-M   'P 1'
#
loop_
_entity.id
_entity.type
_entity.pdbx_description
1 polymer ?
#
loop_
_entity_poly.entity_id
_entity_poly.type
_entity_poly.pdbx_seq_one_letter_code
_entity_poly.pdbx_strand_id
1 'polypeptide(L)'
;MPKPGGGERPLGIPTIRDRVVQTAAKLVLEPIFEADLEPTAYGYRPGRSGIAAVKAVHRLLCQGFTDVVDADLSKYFDTIPHDELLRSVAARIVDRHVLRLIKSWLKAPVEETDPGGRRRMSGGKQSTCGTPQGGVISPLLANRYMNRFLRHWRN
;
A
#
# COMPACT_ATOMS: atom_id res chain seq x y z
N MET A 1 16.54 -5.58 -2.23
CA MET A 1 16.88 -5.43 -0.79
C MET A 1 16.53 -6.70 -0.04
N PRO A 2 17.44 -7.28 0.77
CA PRO A 2 17.15 -8.51 1.51
C PRO A 2 16.05 -8.32 2.55
N LYS A 3 15.13 -9.28 2.66
CA LYS A 3 14.15 -9.33 3.76
C LYS A 3 14.79 -9.95 5.01
N PRO A 4 14.40 -9.54 6.22
CA PRO A 4 14.86 -10.17 7.48
C PRO A 4 14.59 -11.68 7.57
N GLY A 5 13.61 -12.21 6.82
CA GLY A 5 13.25 -13.63 6.77
C GLY A 5 13.68 -14.36 5.48
N GLY A 6 14.60 -13.79 4.70
CA GLY A 6 15.03 -14.35 3.41
C GLY A 6 14.20 -13.88 2.20
N GLY A 7 14.84 -13.90 1.04
CA GLY A 7 14.29 -13.40 -0.23
C GLY A 7 14.56 -11.91 -0.48
N GLU A 8 14.43 -11.49 -1.73
CA GLU A 8 14.69 -10.11 -2.17
C GLU A 8 13.38 -9.32 -2.32
N ARG A 9 13.41 -8.05 -1.92
CA ARG A 9 12.40 -7.05 -2.30
C ARG A 9 12.85 -6.37 -3.59
N PRO A 10 12.10 -6.54 -4.69
CA PRO A 10 12.29 -5.71 -5.86
C PRO A 10 11.93 -4.26 -5.51
N LEU A 11 12.74 -3.31 -5.98
CA LEU A 11 12.51 -1.89 -5.74
C LEU A 11 12.21 -1.20 -7.06
N GLY A 12 10.95 -0.84 -7.26
CA GLY A 12 10.52 0.10 -8.30
C GLY A 12 10.79 1.52 -7.84
N ILE A 13 12.06 1.93 -7.85
CA ILE A 13 12.46 3.30 -7.54
C ILE A 13 11.99 4.21 -8.68
N PRO A 14 11.02 5.11 -8.45
CA PRO A 14 10.59 6.04 -9.49
C PRO A 14 11.67 7.08 -9.72
N THR A 15 11.65 7.70 -10.91
CA THR A 15 12.48 8.85 -11.22
C THR A 15 12.24 9.99 -10.23
N ILE A 16 13.18 10.92 -10.06
CA ILE A 16 13.00 12.07 -9.16
C ILE A 16 11.74 12.85 -9.53
N ARG A 17 11.50 13.07 -10.83
CA ARG A 17 10.29 13.72 -11.33
C ARG A 17 9.03 12.99 -10.87
N ASP A 18 8.98 11.67 -11.05
CA ASP A 18 7.83 10.88 -10.62
C ASP A 18 7.62 10.94 -9.11
N ARG A 19 8.69 10.90 -8.31
CA ARG A 19 8.60 11.05 -6.85
C ARG A 19 8.01 12.39 -6.45
N VAL A 20 8.40 13.48 -7.12
CA VAL A 20 7.83 14.82 -6.88
C VAL A 20 6.33 14.82 -7.17
N VAL A 21 5.90 14.31 -8.33
CA VAL A 21 4.47 14.28 -8.69
C VAL A 21 3.68 13.34 -7.76
N GLN A 22 4.23 12.17 -7.41
CA GLN A 22 3.60 11.25 -6.46
C GLN A 22 3.47 11.87 -5.07
N THR A 23 4.47 12.64 -4.63
CA THR A 23 4.42 13.37 -3.34
C THR A 23 3.34 14.44 -3.37
N ALA A 24 3.27 15.23 -4.44
CA ALA A 24 2.23 16.25 -4.59
C ALA A 24 0.83 15.62 -4.58
N ALA A 25 0.62 14.53 -5.32
CA ALA A 25 -0.64 13.79 -5.30
C ALA A 25 -0.93 13.21 -3.90
N LYS A 26 0.07 12.66 -3.22
CA LYS A 26 -0.09 12.14 -1.85
C LYS A 26 -0.57 13.23 -0.90
N LEU A 27 0.02 14.43 -0.92
CA LEU A 27 -0.38 15.54 -0.03
C LEU A 27 -1.86 15.93 -0.18
N VAL A 28 -2.41 15.81 -1.39
CA VAL A 28 -3.83 16.10 -1.66
C VAL A 28 -4.73 14.92 -1.29
N LEU A 29 -4.31 13.69 -1.59
CA LEU A 29 -5.14 12.49 -1.44
C LEU A 29 -5.13 11.90 -0.03
N GLU A 30 -4.03 12.03 0.71
CA GLU A 30 -3.88 11.50 2.07
C GLU A 30 -4.97 12.01 3.02
N PRO A 31 -5.26 13.32 3.15
CA PRO A 31 -6.32 13.78 4.07
C PRO A 31 -7.71 13.25 3.69
N ILE A 32 -8.00 13.09 2.40
CA ILE A 32 -9.28 12.56 1.91
C ILE A 32 -9.44 11.10 2.34
N PHE A 33 -8.39 10.29 2.20
CA PHE A 33 -8.45 8.89 2.58
C PHE A 33 -8.36 8.68 4.09
N GLU A 34 -7.56 9.47 4.81
CA GLU A 34 -7.45 9.42 6.27
C GLU A 34 -8.80 9.58 6.96
N ALA A 35 -9.70 10.42 6.43
CA ALA A 35 -11.06 10.60 6.94
C ALA A 35 -11.90 9.30 6.90
N ASP A 36 -11.57 8.37 6.00
CA ASP A 36 -12.27 7.10 5.85
C ASP A 36 -11.54 5.90 6.49
N LEU A 37 -10.28 6.04 6.89
CA LEU A 37 -9.47 4.91 7.35
C LEU A 37 -9.88 4.45 8.75
N GLU A 38 -9.98 3.13 8.91
CA GLU A 38 -10.31 2.50 10.19
C GLU A 38 -9.39 2.99 11.33
N PRO A 39 -9.93 3.36 12.51
CA PRO A 39 -9.12 3.87 13.62
C PRO A 39 -8.08 2.89 14.16
N THR A 40 -8.29 1.59 13.94
CA THR A 40 -7.41 0.48 14.33
C THR A 40 -6.32 0.18 13.29
N ALA A 41 -6.34 0.85 12.13
CA ALA A 41 -5.24 0.78 11.17
C ALA A 41 -4.12 1.76 11.57
N TYR A 42 -2.90 1.27 11.75
CA TYR A 42 -1.76 2.09 12.21
C TYR A 42 -0.65 2.29 11.18
N GLY A 43 -0.51 1.38 10.21
CA GLY A 43 0.61 1.38 9.26
C GLY A 43 0.52 2.52 8.25
N TYR A 44 1.66 3.18 7.96
CA TYR A 44 1.80 4.19 6.91
C TYR A 44 0.84 5.39 7.00
N ARG A 45 0.45 5.80 8.21
CA ARG A 45 -0.44 6.94 8.44
C ARG A 45 0.24 8.05 9.24
N PRO A 46 -0.05 9.33 8.97
CA PRO A 46 0.43 10.43 9.78
C PRO A 46 -0.11 10.33 11.22
N GLY A 47 0.76 10.59 12.21
CA GLY A 47 0.38 10.56 13.63
C GLY A 47 0.06 9.16 14.20
N ARG A 48 0.28 8.07 13.44
CA ARG A 48 0.12 6.69 13.90
C ARG A 48 1.47 5.97 13.90
N SER A 49 1.66 5.04 14.82
CA SER A 49 2.91 4.29 14.94
C SER A 49 2.67 2.84 15.35
N GLY A 50 3.65 1.97 15.10
CA GLY A 50 3.62 0.59 15.57
C GLY A 50 3.52 0.50 17.10
N ILE A 51 4.14 1.44 17.83
CA ILE A 51 4.01 1.53 19.29
C ILE A 51 2.56 1.79 19.70
N ALA A 52 1.84 2.65 18.99
CA ALA A 52 0.42 2.90 19.26
C ALA A 52 -0.44 1.65 19.03
N ALA A 53 -0.10 0.83 18.03
CA ALA A 53 -0.76 -0.46 17.78
C ALA A 53 -0.52 -1.44 18.93
N VAL A 54 0.73 -1.60 19.38
CA VAL A 54 1.07 -2.46 20.53
C VAL A 54 0.33 -2.04 21.79
N LYS A 55 0.26 -0.73 22.06
CA LYS A 55 -0.51 -0.18 23.20
C LYS A 55 -2.02 -0.44 23.09
N ALA A 56 -2.57 -0.55 21.88
CA ALA A 56 -3.98 -0.88 21.69
C ALA A 56 -4.23 -2.38 21.97
N VAL A 57 -3.36 -3.26 21.44
CA VAL A 57 -3.41 -4.70 21.71
C VAL A 57 -3.26 -4.98 23.22
N HIS A 58 -2.29 -4.36 23.88
CA HIS A 58 -2.08 -4.50 25.32
C HIS A 58 -3.34 -4.13 26.13
N ARG A 59 -4.05 -3.07 25.73
CA ARG A 59 -5.31 -2.69 26.40
C ARG A 59 -6.41 -3.75 26.24
N LEU A 60 -6.51 -4.39 25.08
CA LEU A 60 -7.45 -5.49 24.86
C LEU A 60 -7.09 -6.72 25.70
N LEU A 61 -5.80 -7.07 25.78
CA LEU A 61 -5.31 -8.14 26.65
C LEU A 61 -5.69 -7.88 28.12
N CYS A 62 -5.51 -6.64 28.61
CA CYS A 62 -5.91 -6.26 29.98
C CYS A 62 -7.44 -6.31 30.21
N GLN A 63 -8.25 -6.27 29.15
CA GLN A 63 -9.71 -6.40 29.22
C GLN A 63 -10.18 -7.86 29.17
N GLY A 64 -9.25 -8.82 29.09
CA GLY A 64 -9.54 -10.25 29.07
C GLY A 64 -9.63 -10.89 27.68
N PHE A 65 -9.36 -10.14 26.59
CA PHE A 65 -9.24 -10.71 25.25
C PHE A 65 -7.87 -11.35 25.09
N THR A 66 -7.75 -12.64 25.42
CA THR A 66 -6.45 -13.35 25.47
C THR A 66 -6.10 -14.14 24.22
N ASP A 67 -7.09 -14.42 23.36
CA ASP A 67 -6.89 -15.17 22.12
C ASP A 67 -6.54 -14.22 20.98
N VAL A 68 -5.45 -14.51 20.27
CA VAL A 68 -4.94 -13.71 19.16
C VAL A 68 -4.97 -14.52 17.88
N VAL A 69 -5.63 -13.99 16.86
CA VAL A 69 -5.55 -14.51 15.49
C VAL A 69 -4.47 -13.73 14.76
N ASP A 70 -3.33 -14.37 14.52
CA ASP A 70 -2.25 -13.79 13.71
C ASP A 70 -2.50 -14.09 12.22
N ALA A 71 -2.47 -13.04 11.40
CA ALA A 71 -2.74 -13.12 9.98
C ALA A 71 -1.78 -12.18 9.21
N ASP A 72 -1.07 -12.74 8.24
CA ASP A 72 -0.17 -12.00 7.36
C ASP A 72 -0.54 -12.20 5.89
N LEU A 73 -0.40 -11.13 5.09
CA LEU A 73 -0.66 -11.17 3.66
C LEU A 73 0.64 -11.37 2.89
N SER A 74 0.81 -12.58 2.37
CA SER A 74 1.92 -12.94 1.51
C SER A 74 2.01 -12.02 0.27
N LYS A 75 3.16 -11.36 0.12
CA LYS A 75 3.49 -10.49 -1.03
C LYS A 75 2.42 -9.40 -1.30
N TYR A 76 1.83 -8.84 -0.23
CA TYR A 76 0.69 -7.91 -0.34
C TYR A 76 0.84 -6.84 -1.43
N PHE A 77 1.94 -6.08 -1.43
CA PHE A 77 2.14 -5.02 -2.42
C PHE A 77 2.24 -5.52 -3.86
N ASP A 78 2.62 -6.78 -4.08
CA ASP A 78 2.80 -7.37 -5.41
C ASP A 78 1.51 -8.01 -5.94
N THR A 79 0.53 -8.27 -5.07
CA THR A 79 -0.69 -9.02 -5.38
C THR A 79 -1.96 -8.16 -5.46
N ILE A 80 -1.90 -6.87 -5.10
CA ILE A 80 -3.06 -5.97 -5.17
C ILE A 80 -3.59 -5.86 -6.62
N PRO A 81 -4.84 -6.28 -6.92
CA PRO A 81 -5.40 -6.16 -8.26
C PRO A 81 -5.67 -4.69 -8.63
N HIS A 82 -5.17 -4.24 -9.79
CA HIS A 82 -5.24 -2.85 -10.22
C HIS A 82 -6.68 -2.34 -10.36
N ASP A 83 -7.56 -3.15 -10.94
CA ASP A 83 -8.95 -2.73 -11.19
C ASP A 83 -9.71 -2.51 -9.88
N GLU A 84 -9.56 -3.41 -8.91
CA GLU A 84 -10.20 -3.28 -7.58
C GLU A 84 -9.55 -2.17 -6.73
N LEU A 85 -8.24 -1.95 -6.87
CA LEU A 85 -7.57 -0.80 -6.26
C LEU A 85 -8.10 0.50 -6.84
N LEU A 86 -8.19 0.63 -8.16
CA LEU A 86 -8.71 1.83 -8.82
C LEU A 86 -10.19 2.05 -8.49
N ARG A 87 -11.00 1.00 -8.36
CA ARG A 87 -12.38 1.10 -7.83
C ARG A 87 -12.39 1.66 -6.41
N SER A 88 -11.51 1.16 -5.54
CA SER A 88 -11.38 1.63 -4.15
C SER A 88 -10.99 3.12 -4.08
N VAL A 89 -10.12 3.58 -4.98
CA VAL A 89 -9.74 5.00 -5.12
C VAL A 89 -10.90 5.83 -5.67
N ALA A 90 -11.55 5.35 -6.74
CA ALA A 90 -12.65 6.04 -7.41
C ALA A 90 -13.89 6.25 -6.52
N ALA A 91 -14.05 5.41 -5.48
CA ALA A 91 -15.09 5.60 -4.48
C ALA A 91 -14.99 6.94 -3.73
N ARG A 92 -13.82 7.59 -3.71
CA ARG A 92 -13.66 8.97 -3.19
C ARG A 92 -13.17 9.99 -4.20
N ILE A 93 -12.44 9.56 -5.23
CA ILE A 93 -11.82 10.47 -6.20
C ILE A 93 -12.56 10.35 -7.53
N VAL A 94 -13.32 11.38 -7.89
CA VAL A 94 -14.08 11.43 -9.15
C VAL A 94 -13.23 11.91 -10.33
N ASP A 95 -12.12 12.62 -10.06
CA ASP A 95 -11.27 13.19 -11.11
C ASP A 95 -10.60 12.10 -11.96
N ARG A 96 -11.06 11.99 -13.21
CA ARG A 96 -10.54 11.05 -14.21
C ARG A 96 -9.04 11.24 -14.52
N HIS A 97 -8.51 12.44 -14.41
CA HIS A 97 -7.10 12.74 -14.67
C HIS A 97 -6.23 12.19 -13.54
N VAL A 98 -6.66 12.36 -12.29
CA VAL A 98 -6.00 11.76 -11.12
C VAL A 98 -6.06 10.24 -11.19
N LEU A 99 -7.23 9.66 -11.49
CA LEU A 99 -7.37 8.21 -11.65
C LEU A 99 -6.48 7.66 -12.76
N ARG A 100 -6.38 8.37 -13.89
CA ARG A 100 -5.50 8.00 -15.01
C ARG A 100 -4.03 8.10 -14.61
N LEU A 101 -3.65 9.12 -13.85
CA LEU A 101 -2.30 9.31 -13.35
C LEU A 101 -1.90 8.16 -12.39
N ILE A 102 -2.77 7.81 -11.44
CA ILE A 102 -2.55 6.67 -10.55
C ILE A 102 -2.41 5.37 -11.36
N LYS A 103 -3.31 5.13 -12.32
CA LYS A 103 -3.24 3.96 -13.22
C LYS A 103 -1.91 3.93 -13.99
N SER A 104 -1.41 5.08 -14.41
CA SER A 104 -0.12 5.17 -15.12
C SER A 104 1.05 4.75 -14.23
N TRP A 105 1.04 5.12 -12.94
CA TRP A 105 2.05 4.68 -11.98
C TRP A 105 1.98 3.19 -11.68
N LEU A 106 0.78 2.62 -11.58
CA LEU A 106 0.58 1.18 -11.37
C LEU A 106 1.07 0.35 -12.56
N LYS A 107 0.97 0.88 -13.77
CA LYS A 107 1.43 0.25 -15.02
C LYS A 107 2.84 0.64 -15.42
N ALA A 108 3.56 1.39 -14.60
CA ALA A 108 4.96 1.70 -14.85
C ALA A 108 5.78 0.41 -14.77
N PRO A 109 6.69 0.15 -15.71
CA PRO A 109 7.61 -0.97 -15.59
C PRO A 109 8.58 -0.72 -14.43
N VAL A 110 8.91 -1.79 -13.71
CA VAL A 110 9.82 -1.80 -12.57
C VAL A 110 11.02 -2.66 -12.94
N GLU A 111 12.22 -2.10 -12.82
CA GLU A 111 13.46 -2.86 -12.96
C GLU A 111 13.74 -3.57 -11.64
N GLU A 112 13.81 -4.89 -11.69
CA GLU A 112 14.13 -5.77 -10.59
C GLU A 112 15.49 -6.44 -10.86
N THR A 113 16.35 -6.49 -9.86
CA THR A 113 17.55 -7.32 -9.94
C THR A 113 17.24 -8.63 -9.24
N ASP A 114 17.50 -9.76 -9.91
CA ASP A 114 17.37 -11.08 -9.30
C ASP A 114 18.57 -11.41 -8.39
N PRO A 115 18.48 -12.48 -7.57
CA PRO A 115 19.57 -12.86 -6.66
C PRO A 115 20.88 -13.23 -7.38
N GLY A 116 20.82 -13.51 -8.68
CA GLY A 116 21.97 -13.78 -9.55
C GLY A 116 22.54 -12.53 -10.22
N GLY A 117 22.08 -11.33 -9.85
CA GLY A 117 22.53 -10.06 -10.40
C GLY A 117 21.95 -9.72 -11.77
N ARG A 118 21.00 -10.51 -12.31
CA ARG A 118 20.39 -10.24 -13.61
C ARG A 118 19.24 -9.26 -13.46
N ARG A 119 19.21 -8.25 -14.31
CA ARG A 119 18.13 -7.27 -14.36
C ARG A 119 16.94 -7.85 -15.12
N ARG A 120 15.75 -7.75 -14.55
CA ARG A 120 14.46 -8.16 -15.12
C ARG A 120 13.51 -6.98 -15.04
N MET A 121 12.60 -6.90 -15.99
CA MET A 121 11.53 -5.90 -15.96
C MET A 121 10.25 -6.60 -15.47
N SER A 122 9.70 -6.14 -14.35
CA SER A 122 8.37 -6.53 -13.87
C SER A 122 7.38 -5.38 -14.08
N GLY A 123 6.09 -5.63 -13.85
CA GLY A 123 5.05 -4.62 -14.05
C GLY A 123 4.79 -4.32 -15.53
N GLY A 124 4.62 -3.03 -15.87
CA GLY A 124 4.37 -2.59 -17.24
C GLY A 124 2.91 -2.65 -17.68
N LYS A 125 2.66 -2.36 -18.96
CA LYS A 125 1.30 -2.22 -19.53
C LYS A 125 0.41 -3.46 -19.38
N GLN A 126 1.03 -4.64 -19.43
CA GLN A 126 0.38 -5.94 -19.29
C GLN A 126 0.15 -6.35 -17.83
N SER A 127 0.78 -5.67 -16.87
CA SER A 127 0.51 -5.94 -15.46
C SER A 127 -0.91 -5.54 -15.09
N THR A 128 -1.55 -6.43 -14.34
CA THR A 128 -2.91 -6.28 -13.80
C THR A 128 -2.93 -6.25 -12.27
N CYS A 129 -1.77 -6.46 -11.63
CA CYS A 129 -1.64 -6.46 -10.18
C CYS A 129 -0.32 -5.81 -9.72
N GLY A 130 -0.27 -5.55 -8.42
CA GLY A 130 0.87 -4.99 -7.72
C GLY A 130 0.91 -3.46 -7.72
N THR A 131 1.64 -2.91 -6.77
CA THR A 131 1.97 -1.48 -6.69
C THR A 131 3.48 -1.36 -6.57
N PRO A 132 4.14 -0.41 -7.29
CA PRO A 132 5.59 -0.31 -7.26
C PRO A 132 6.12 -0.12 -5.84
N GLN A 133 6.89 -1.08 -5.34
CA GLN A 133 7.57 -0.98 -4.05
C GLN A 133 8.69 0.06 -4.16
N GLY A 134 8.49 1.23 -3.55
CA GLY A 134 9.39 2.40 -3.70
C GLY A 134 8.70 3.65 -4.23
N GLY A 135 7.47 3.52 -4.73
CA GLY A 135 6.59 4.66 -5.00
C GLY A 135 6.16 5.36 -3.71
N VAL A 136 6.24 6.69 -3.69
CA VAL A 136 5.88 7.51 -2.51
C VAL A 136 4.40 7.34 -2.16
N ILE A 137 3.56 7.15 -3.18
CA ILE A 137 2.11 7.01 -3.03
C ILE A 137 1.67 5.57 -2.77
N SER A 138 2.52 4.56 -3.01
CA SER A 138 2.15 3.15 -2.92
C SER A 138 1.60 2.74 -1.54
N PRO A 139 2.18 3.17 -0.40
CA PRO A 139 1.61 2.85 0.91
C PRO A 139 0.21 3.43 1.14
N LEU A 140 -0.07 4.64 0.62
CA LEU A 140 -1.39 5.26 0.72
C LEU A 140 -2.44 4.48 -0.08
N LEU A 141 -2.09 4.06 -1.30
CA LEU A 141 -2.96 3.23 -2.15
C LEU A 141 -3.22 1.86 -1.51
N ALA A 142 -2.19 1.25 -0.94
CA ALA A 142 -2.29 -0.02 -0.24
C ALA A 142 -3.19 0.08 1.01
N ASN A 143 -3.08 1.15 1.79
CA ASN A 143 -4.00 1.43 2.90
C ASN A 143 -5.43 1.61 2.42
N ARG A 144 -5.64 2.36 1.33
CA ARG A 144 -6.96 2.58 0.75
C ARG A 144 -7.64 1.28 0.32
N TYR A 145 -6.89 0.37 -0.30
CA TYR A 145 -7.39 -0.96 -0.68
C TYR A 145 -7.69 -1.83 0.56
N MET A 146 -6.75 -1.90 1.51
CA MET A 146 -6.92 -2.67 2.76
C MET A 146 -8.14 -2.23 3.56
N ASN A 147 -8.43 -0.93 3.58
CA ASN A 147 -9.56 -0.38 4.31
C ASN A 147 -10.91 -0.98 3.88
N ARG A 148 -11.04 -1.36 2.60
CA ARG A 148 -12.24 -2.06 2.11
C ARG A 148 -12.42 -3.42 2.79
N PHE A 149 -11.33 -4.18 2.96
CA PHE A 149 -11.36 -5.46 3.66
C PHE A 149 -11.65 -5.27 5.15
N LEU A 150 -10.96 -4.34 5.82
CA LEU A 150 -11.16 -4.09 7.25
C LEU A 150 -12.58 -3.66 7.59
N ARG A 151 -13.21 -2.84 6.74
CA ARG A 151 -14.62 -2.44 6.91
C ARG A 151 -15.59 -3.62 6.78
N HIS A 152 -15.28 -4.60 5.94
CA HIS A 152 -16.11 -5.79 5.81
C HIS A 152 -15.93 -6.75 6.98
N TRP A 153 -14.70 -6.94 7.47
CA TRP A 153 -14.40 -7.81 8.62
C TRP A 153 -15.09 -7.40 9.92
N ARG A 154 -15.38 -6.10 10.08
CA ARG A 154 -16.00 -5.56 11.29
C ARG A 154 -17.53 -5.73 11.34
N ASN A 155 -18.16 -6.09 10.21
CA ASN A 155 -19.61 -6.28 10.07
C ASN A 155 -19.94 -7.76 9.95
#